data_AF-A0A5N4E0F4-F1
#
_entry.id   AF-A0A5N4E0F4-F1
#
_cell.length_a   1.000
_cell.length_b   1.000
_cell.length_c   1.000
_cell.angle_alpha   90.00
_cell.angle_beta   90.00
_cell.angle_gamma   90.00
#
_symmetry.space_group_name_H-M   'P 1'
#
loop_
_entity.id
_entity.type
_entity.pdbx_description
1 polymer ?
#
loop_
_entity_poly.entity_id
_entity_poly.type
_entity_poly.pdbx_seq_one_letter_code
_entity_poly.pdbx_strand_id
1 'polypeptide(L)'
;MLARIRVRLVGWVEYILLENSPLAALSLEVLARVPAGSTTSSPCSTGPPTPPSPIRRLRLGYKTKQGYVKHLIRVHRGGCKHPVPKGATYSKPVHYGVNQLKLPESLQSVTKERAGCHCGALWVLNSYWVGEDYTYKFSEVILIDPLHKAIRRNPDIQWVTKPVHKNRELQGLTSTGQKSHGLGKGHKFHHTIGGSHCAV
;
A
#
# COMPACT_ATOMS: atom_id res chain seq x y z
N MET A 1 37.84 42.10 9.39
CA MET A 1 39.09 41.53 9.96
C MET A 1 39.04 40.02 9.75
N LEU A 2 39.87 39.50 8.84
CA LEU A 2 39.92 38.09 8.46
C LEU A 2 40.68 37.29 9.53
N ALA A 3 39.98 36.49 10.32
CA ALA A 3 40.61 35.54 11.23
C ALA A 3 40.83 34.21 10.51
N ARG A 4 42.11 33.89 10.26
CA ARG A 4 42.60 32.55 9.91
C ARG A 4 42.32 31.61 11.08
N ILE A 5 41.53 30.55 10.87
CA ILE A 5 41.41 29.44 11.82
C ILE A 5 42.00 28.18 11.20
N ARG A 6 42.86 27.56 12.00
CA ARG A 6 43.76 26.44 11.71
C ARG A 6 42.97 25.13 11.83
N VAL A 7 42.79 24.40 10.72
CA VAL A 7 42.09 23.11 10.73
C VAL A 7 42.98 22.04 11.35
N ARG A 8 42.58 21.50 12.51
CA ARG A 8 43.15 20.28 13.09
C ARG A 8 42.12 19.17 12.90
N LEU A 9 42.38 18.24 11.99
CA LEU A 9 41.57 17.05 11.77
C LEU A 9 41.60 16.16 13.01
N VAL A 10 40.54 16.16 13.81
CA VAL A 10 40.16 15.04 14.69
C VAL A 10 38.65 15.11 14.96
N GLY A 11 37.90 14.07 14.59
CA GLY A 11 36.57 13.77 15.13
C GLY A 11 35.46 14.78 14.82
N TRP A 12 34.51 14.39 13.99
CA TRP A 12 33.32 15.20 13.68
C TRP A 12 32.36 15.28 14.88
N VAL A 13 32.57 16.26 15.76
CA VAL A 13 31.51 16.85 16.60
C VAL A 13 31.83 18.34 16.79
N GLU A 14 31.19 19.20 16.01
CA GLU A 14 31.01 20.61 16.35
C GLU A 14 29.51 20.94 16.30
N TYR A 15 28.96 21.28 17.46
CA TYR A 15 27.67 21.92 17.63
C TYR A 15 27.88 23.43 17.48
N ILE A 16 27.14 24.08 16.58
CA ILE A 16 26.98 25.54 16.57
C ILE A 16 25.50 25.84 16.82
N LEU A 17 25.20 26.23 18.05
CA LEU A 17 24.02 27.01 18.40
C LEU A 17 24.30 28.47 18.02
N LEU A 18 23.51 29.06 17.12
CA LEU A 18 23.39 30.50 17.05
C LEU A 18 21.97 30.92 16.70
N GLU A 19 21.54 31.96 17.40
CA GLU A 19 20.19 32.44 17.64
C GLU A 19 19.51 33.12 16.44
N ASN A 20 18.17 33.01 16.45
CA ASN A 20 17.18 34.02 16.05
C ASN A 20 17.27 34.69 14.67
N SER A 21 16.42 34.25 13.76
CA SER A 21 15.74 35.11 12.76
C SER A 21 14.45 34.43 12.25
N PRO A 22 13.27 35.09 12.31
CA PRO A 22 12.05 34.59 11.70
C PRO A 22 12.10 34.84 10.19
N LEU A 23 11.39 34.03 9.39
CA LEU A 23 11.27 34.08 7.90
C LEU A 23 12.16 33.09 7.13
N ALA A 24 11.83 31.80 7.18
CA ALA A 24 11.99 30.83 6.07
C ALA A 24 11.17 29.58 6.44
N ALA A 25 9.99 29.38 5.85
CA ALA A 25 9.78 28.56 4.67
C ALA A 25 10.28 27.10 4.83
N LEU A 26 9.29 26.20 4.99
CA LEU A 26 9.21 24.91 4.30
C LEU A 26 10.47 24.03 4.29
N SER A 27 10.66 23.22 5.33
CA SER A 27 11.09 21.81 5.20
C SER A 27 11.30 21.22 6.58
N LEU A 28 10.44 20.27 6.97
CA LEU A 28 10.72 19.37 8.08
C LEU A 28 10.40 17.94 7.62
N GLU A 29 11.44 17.30 7.10
CA GLU A 29 11.55 15.85 7.13
C GLU A 29 11.59 15.41 8.59
N VAL A 30 10.52 14.74 9.05
CA VAL A 30 10.59 13.96 10.29
C VAL A 30 11.16 12.59 9.90
N LEU A 31 12.48 12.46 9.96
CA LEU A 31 13.16 11.18 9.88
C LEU A 31 12.97 10.45 11.23
N ALA A 32 11.84 9.75 11.37
CA ALA A 32 11.64 8.87 12.51
C ALA A 32 12.60 7.69 12.41
N ARG A 33 13.49 7.57 13.41
CA ARG A 33 14.48 6.51 13.58
C ARG A 33 13.76 5.22 13.98
N VAL A 34 13.29 4.46 12.98
CA VAL A 34 12.82 3.08 13.14
C VAL A 34 14.05 2.17 13.23
N PRO A 35 14.11 1.21 14.18
CA PRO A 35 15.26 0.35 14.39
C PRO A 35 15.69 -0.38 13.10
N ALA A 36 17.00 -0.45 12.91
CA ALA A 36 17.70 -1.01 11.76
C ALA A 36 17.47 -2.52 11.62
N GLY A 37 16.31 -2.88 11.06
CA GLY A 37 16.04 -4.08 10.27
C GLY A 37 15.47 -3.66 8.91
N SER A 38 16.08 -2.61 8.35
CA SER A 38 15.55 -1.67 7.37
C SER A 38 15.34 -2.25 5.96
N THR A 39 14.12 -2.12 5.46
CA THR A 39 13.75 -1.88 4.04
C THR A 39 14.44 -2.75 2.97
N THR A 40 13.83 -3.88 2.62
CA THR A 40 13.86 -4.35 1.22
C THR A 40 12.72 -3.69 0.42
N SER A 41 12.78 -2.37 0.29
CA SER A 41 11.93 -1.63 -0.66
C SER A 41 12.61 -0.35 -1.16
N SER A 42 13.93 -0.39 -1.32
CA SER A 42 14.58 0.43 -2.35
C SER A 42 14.15 -0.10 -3.73
N PRO A 43 13.75 0.78 -4.68
CA PRO A 43 13.44 0.35 -6.04
C PRO A 43 14.73 -0.19 -6.67
N CYS A 44 14.70 -1.42 -7.15
CA CYS A 44 15.80 -1.95 -7.95
C CYS A 44 15.86 -1.16 -9.27
N SER A 45 16.90 -0.35 -9.45
CA SER A 45 17.53 0.08 -10.72
C SER A 45 16.68 0.64 -11.87
N THR A 46 15.40 0.95 -11.68
CA THR A 46 14.60 1.77 -12.60
C THR A 46 14.03 2.93 -11.78
N GLY A 47 14.27 4.16 -12.23
CA GLY A 47 13.72 5.36 -11.60
C GLY A 47 12.21 5.20 -11.35
N PRO A 48 11.65 5.85 -10.31
CA PRO A 48 10.24 5.71 -10.01
C PRO A 48 9.42 6.00 -11.27
N PRO A 49 8.41 5.17 -11.60
CA PRO A 49 7.52 5.48 -12.73
C PRO A 49 6.99 6.91 -12.55
N THR A 50 6.92 7.65 -13.65
CA THR A 50 6.46 9.04 -13.76
C THR A 50 5.40 9.38 -12.70
N PRO A 51 5.51 10.51 -11.98
CA PRO A 51 4.64 10.82 -10.86
C PRO A 51 3.17 10.66 -11.26
N PRO A 52 2.40 9.81 -10.55
CA PRO A 52 1.05 9.45 -10.96
C PRO A 52 0.14 10.68 -10.97
N SER A 53 -0.75 10.75 -11.96
CA SER A 53 -1.65 11.87 -12.13
C SER A 53 -2.54 12.07 -10.88
N PRO A 54 -2.53 13.26 -10.26
CA PRO A 54 -3.21 13.52 -8.98
C PRO A 54 -4.74 13.29 -9.09
N ILE A 55 -5.30 13.41 -10.29
CA ILE A 55 -6.74 13.28 -10.58
C ILE A 55 -7.27 11.89 -10.19
N ARG A 56 -6.55 10.80 -10.51
CA ARG A 56 -7.04 9.43 -10.30
C ARG A 56 -7.23 9.12 -8.82
N ARG A 57 -6.30 9.60 -8.01
CA ARG A 57 -6.29 9.53 -6.55
C ARG A 57 -7.50 10.23 -5.93
N LEU A 58 -7.82 11.44 -6.40
CA LEU A 58 -8.92 12.25 -5.85
C LEU A 58 -10.28 11.57 -6.07
N ARG A 59 -10.46 10.92 -7.23
CA ARG A 59 -11.67 10.14 -7.55
C ARG A 59 -11.88 8.95 -6.62
N LEU A 60 -10.81 8.41 -6.03
CA LEU A 60 -10.85 7.26 -5.13
C LEU A 60 -11.00 7.65 -3.65
N GLY A 61 -11.19 8.94 -3.36
CA GLY A 61 -11.48 9.44 -2.01
C GLY A 61 -10.28 9.98 -1.25
N TYR A 62 -9.10 10.11 -1.88
CA TYR A 62 -7.97 10.78 -1.24
C TYR A 62 -8.23 12.28 -1.07
N LYS A 63 -7.77 12.83 0.04
CA LYS A 63 -7.72 14.27 0.30
C LYS A 63 -6.32 14.65 0.78
N THR A 64 -5.88 15.87 0.46
CA THR A 64 -4.62 16.43 0.96
C THR A 64 -4.83 16.94 2.38
N LYS A 65 -5.00 16.01 3.33
CA LYS A 65 -5.14 16.27 4.77
C LYS A 65 -4.19 15.34 5.54
N GLN A 66 -3.79 15.72 6.74
CA GLN A 66 -3.05 14.85 7.64
C GLN A 66 -3.85 13.58 7.98
N GLY A 67 -3.17 12.45 8.06
CA GLY A 67 -3.78 11.12 8.27
C GLY A 67 -4.08 10.34 6.98
N TYR A 68 -3.87 10.92 5.79
CA TYR A 68 -3.84 10.16 4.54
C TYR A 68 -2.39 9.80 4.18
N VAL A 69 -2.13 8.52 3.91
CA VAL A 69 -0.82 8.00 3.54
C VAL A 69 -0.91 7.30 2.19
N LYS A 70 0.17 7.40 1.42
CA LYS A 70 0.28 6.83 0.08
C LYS A 70 1.42 5.84 0.09
N HIS A 71 1.16 4.61 -0.34
CA HIS A 71 2.17 3.57 -0.37
C HIS A 71 2.24 2.94 -1.76
N LEU A 72 3.41 3.01 -2.39
CA LEU A 72 3.67 2.39 -3.69
C LEU A 72 4.15 0.95 -3.48
N ILE A 73 3.43 -0.01 -4.05
CA ILE A 73 3.74 -1.43 -3.89
C ILE A 73 3.92 -2.05 -5.27
N ARG A 74 4.96 -2.88 -5.37
CA ARG A 74 5.21 -3.75 -6.52
C ARG A 74 4.75 -5.17 -6.23
N VAL A 75 4.16 -5.81 -7.23
CA VAL A 75 3.81 -7.24 -7.19
C VAL A 75 4.27 -7.88 -8.51
N HIS A 76 4.80 -9.10 -8.42
CA HIS A 76 5.17 -9.87 -9.60
C HIS A 76 3.94 -10.18 -10.45
N ARG A 77 4.09 -10.01 -11.75
CA ARG A 77 3.03 -10.34 -12.72
C ARG A 77 3.04 -11.84 -13.04
N GLY A 78 1.92 -12.30 -13.61
CA GLY A 78 1.79 -13.67 -14.11
C GLY A 78 0.81 -14.52 -13.30
N GLY A 79 0.82 -15.81 -13.61
CA GLY A 79 0.04 -16.82 -12.89
C GLY A 79 0.62 -17.17 -11.53
N CYS A 80 -0.08 -18.03 -10.80
CA CYS A 80 0.37 -18.54 -9.52
C CYS A 80 0.80 -20.00 -9.69
N LYS A 81 2.07 -20.31 -9.43
CA LYS A 81 2.54 -21.70 -9.45
C LYS A 81 2.07 -22.41 -8.18
N HIS A 82 1.52 -23.61 -8.31
CA HIS A 82 1.17 -24.42 -7.15
C HIS A 82 2.45 -24.81 -6.38
N PRO A 83 2.54 -24.52 -5.06
CA PRO A 83 3.74 -24.80 -4.28
C PRO A 83 3.80 -26.27 -3.90
N VAL A 84 4.25 -27.13 -4.83
CA VAL A 84 4.47 -28.57 -4.60
C VAL A 84 5.93 -28.95 -4.78
N PRO A 85 6.47 -29.86 -3.93
CA PRO A 85 7.81 -30.37 -4.09
C PRO A 85 7.93 -31.11 -5.42
N LYS A 86 8.89 -30.71 -6.27
CA LYS A 86 9.16 -31.31 -7.59
C LYS A 86 7.95 -31.37 -8.54
N GLY A 87 6.86 -30.64 -8.29
CA GLY A 87 5.66 -30.72 -9.12
C GLY A 87 4.73 -31.91 -8.80
N ALA A 88 5.01 -32.69 -7.75
CA ALA A 88 4.20 -33.86 -7.38
C ALA A 88 3.05 -33.48 -6.43
N THR A 89 1.80 -33.54 -6.91
CA THR A 89 0.59 -33.22 -6.11
C THR A 89 0.02 -34.43 -5.35
N TYR A 90 0.28 -35.67 -5.78
CA TYR A 90 -0.25 -36.91 -5.18
C TYR A 90 -1.79 -36.95 -5.09
N SER A 91 -2.47 -36.45 -6.12
CA SER A 91 -3.94 -36.32 -6.19
C SER A 91 -4.55 -37.06 -7.38
N LYS A 92 -5.84 -36.89 -7.67
CA LYS A 92 -6.45 -37.33 -8.94
C LYS A 92 -5.86 -36.53 -10.13
N PRO A 93 -5.87 -37.07 -11.36
CA PRO A 93 -5.29 -36.41 -12.55
C PRO A 93 -5.82 -34.99 -12.81
N VAL A 94 -7.09 -34.72 -12.47
CA VAL A 94 -7.70 -33.38 -12.59
C VAL A 94 -7.00 -32.30 -11.74
N HIS A 95 -6.31 -32.69 -10.67
CA HIS A 95 -5.62 -31.78 -9.75
C HIS A 95 -4.09 -31.75 -9.95
N TYR A 96 -3.56 -32.38 -11.01
CA TYR A 96 -2.13 -32.37 -11.32
C TYR A 96 -1.61 -31.05 -11.92
N GLY A 97 -2.47 -30.06 -12.14
CA GLY A 97 -2.05 -28.76 -12.69
C GLY A 97 -1.13 -27.99 -11.74
N VAL A 98 0.06 -27.60 -12.21
CA VAL A 98 1.04 -26.84 -11.41
C VAL A 98 1.31 -25.44 -11.95
N ASN A 99 1.58 -25.30 -13.25
CA ASN A 99 2.14 -24.06 -13.82
C ASN A 99 1.10 -23.06 -14.35
N GLN A 100 -0.04 -23.53 -14.85
CA GLN A 100 -1.03 -22.69 -15.55
C GLN A 100 -2.19 -22.22 -14.65
N LEU A 101 -2.03 -22.33 -13.34
CA LEU A 101 -3.04 -21.86 -12.39
C LEU A 101 -3.03 -20.33 -12.29
N LYS A 102 -4.22 -19.76 -12.14
CA LYS A 102 -4.41 -18.32 -11.96
C LYS A 102 -4.78 -18.06 -10.49
N LEU A 103 -4.35 -16.92 -9.98
CA LEU A 103 -4.79 -16.46 -8.66
C LEU A 103 -6.30 -16.15 -8.73
N PRO A 104 -7.11 -16.58 -7.75
CA PRO A 104 -8.54 -16.24 -7.72
C PRO A 104 -8.74 -14.72 -7.56
N GLU A 105 -7.81 -14.05 -6.90
CA GLU A 105 -7.82 -12.61 -6.71
C GLU A 105 -7.00 -11.86 -7.74
N SER A 106 -7.32 -10.58 -7.93
CA SER A 106 -6.49 -9.70 -8.76
C SER A 106 -5.18 -9.33 -8.06
N LEU A 107 -4.12 -9.08 -8.84
CA LEU A 107 -2.84 -8.57 -8.31
C LEU A 107 -2.98 -7.25 -7.54
N GLN A 108 -4.01 -6.46 -7.85
CA GLN A 108 -4.31 -5.23 -7.12
C GLN A 108 -4.88 -5.53 -5.71
N SER A 109 -5.61 -6.64 -5.53
CA SER A 109 -6.04 -7.10 -4.19
C SER A 109 -4.82 -7.42 -3.34
N VAL A 110 -3.91 -8.23 -3.88
CA VAL A 110 -2.63 -8.60 -3.25
C VAL A 110 -1.80 -7.38 -2.83
N THR A 111 -1.79 -6.31 -3.64
CA THR A 111 -1.09 -5.07 -3.23
C THR A 111 -1.70 -4.47 -1.97
N LYS A 112 -3.03 -4.42 -1.85
CA LYS A 112 -3.72 -3.87 -0.69
C LYS A 112 -3.44 -4.70 0.55
N GLU A 113 -3.50 -6.02 0.44
CA GLU A 113 -3.20 -6.94 1.55
C GLU A 113 -1.76 -6.78 2.05
N ARG A 114 -0.78 -6.68 1.13
CA ARG A 114 0.60 -6.38 1.49
C ARG A 114 0.73 -5.02 2.20
N ALA A 115 -0.01 -4.00 1.75
CA ALA A 115 -0.03 -2.68 2.38
C ALA A 115 -0.58 -2.74 3.81
N GLY A 116 -1.73 -3.41 4.00
CA GLY A 116 -2.40 -3.55 5.30
C GLY A 116 -1.56 -4.37 6.26
N CYS A 117 -0.93 -5.45 5.78
CA CYS A 117 -0.03 -6.26 6.59
C CYS A 117 1.23 -5.50 7.02
N HIS A 118 1.85 -4.74 6.11
CA HIS A 118 3.02 -3.92 6.43
C HIS A 118 2.68 -2.74 7.36
N CYS A 119 1.56 -2.08 7.09
CA CYS A 119 1.09 -0.90 7.83
C CYS A 119 -0.14 -1.25 8.69
N GLY A 120 -0.02 -2.22 9.61
CA GLY A 120 -1.17 -2.73 10.39
C GLY A 120 -1.89 -1.72 11.29
N ALA A 121 -1.26 -0.57 11.59
CA ALA A 121 -1.90 0.54 12.31
C ALA A 121 -2.82 1.39 11.42
N LEU A 122 -2.61 1.36 10.10
CA LEU A 122 -3.35 2.13 9.11
C LEU A 122 -4.39 1.25 8.43
N TRP A 123 -5.49 1.84 7.98
CA TRP A 123 -6.57 1.12 7.31
C TRP A 123 -6.61 1.46 5.82
N VAL A 124 -6.80 0.44 4.98
CA VAL A 124 -6.83 0.60 3.53
C VAL A 124 -8.15 1.25 3.08
N LEU A 125 -8.06 2.35 2.34
CA LEU A 125 -9.21 2.96 1.69
C LEU A 125 -9.43 2.33 0.31
N ASN A 126 -8.44 2.52 -0.58
CA ASN A 126 -8.49 2.02 -1.95
C ASN A 126 -7.09 1.99 -2.57
N SER A 127 -6.99 1.57 -3.83
CA SER A 127 -5.74 1.61 -4.59
C SER A 127 -6.00 1.88 -6.05
N TYR A 128 -4.97 2.29 -6.79
CA TYR A 128 -5.01 2.36 -8.25
C TYR A 128 -3.73 1.86 -8.89
N TRP A 129 -3.85 1.43 -10.13
CA TRP A 129 -2.73 1.08 -10.98
C TRP A 129 -1.96 2.35 -11.40
N VAL A 130 -0.64 2.30 -11.29
CA VAL A 130 0.26 3.40 -11.68
C VAL A 130 0.94 3.09 -13.00
N GLY A 131 1.56 1.92 -13.07
CA GLY A 131 2.39 1.51 -14.19
C GLY A 131 2.69 0.03 -14.12
N GLU A 132 3.27 -0.50 -15.19
CA GLU A 132 3.56 -1.91 -15.32
C GLU A 132 4.82 -2.10 -16.14
N ASP A 133 5.71 -2.93 -15.64
CA ASP A 133 6.90 -3.41 -16.35
C ASP A 133 6.62 -4.81 -16.88
N TYR A 134 7.60 -5.41 -17.55
CA TYR A 134 7.54 -6.83 -17.92
C TYR A 134 7.35 -7.75 -16.69
N THR A 135 8.12 -7.52 -15.63
CA THR A 135 8.14 -8.40 -14.44
C THR A 135 7.15 -7.98 -13.35
N TYR A 136 6.90 -6.69 -13.20
CA TYR A 136 6.19 -6.13 -12.04
C TYR A 136 5.00 -5.26 -12.44
N LYS A 137 4.00 -5.25 -11.57
CA LYS A 137 2.90 -4.29 -11.61
C LYS A 137 2.98 -3.38 -10.41
N PHE A 138 2.90 -2.08 -10.65
CA PHE A 138 2.91 -1.06 -9.60
C PHE A 138 1.51 -0.56 -9.33
N SER A 139 1.11 -0.61 -8.06
CA SER A 139 -0.12 0.01 -7.58
C SER A 139 0.17 0.91 -6.40
N GLU A 140 -0.50 2.05 -6.36
CA GLU A 140 -0.44 2.95 -5.22
C GLU A 140 -1.68 2.74 -4.35
N VAL A 141 -1.44 2.40 -3.09
CA VAL A 141 -2.47 2.15 -2.08
C VAL A 141 -2.64 3.41 -1.23
N ILE A 142 -3.89 3.80 -1.05
CA ILE A 142 -4.30 4.91 -0.19
C ILE A 142 -4.69 4.33 1.17
N LEU A 143 -3.96 4.73 2.20
CA LEU A 143 -4.12 4.33 3.58
C LEU A 143 -4.60 5.51 4.41
N ILE A 144 -5.33 5.23 5.49
CA ILE A 144 -5.82 6.22 6.44
C ILE A 144 -5.37 5.83 7.84
N ASP A 145 -4.92 6.81 8.62
CA ASP A 145 -4.73 6.68 10.06
C ASP A 145 -6.06 6.91 10.80
N PRO A 146 -6.66 5.86 11.39
CA PRO A 146 -7.92 6.00 12.12
C PRO A 146 -7.78 6.77 13.45
N LEU A 147 -6.58 6.89 14.01
CA LEU A 147 -6.34 7.58 15.28
C LEU A 147 -6.13 9.10 15.09
N HIS A 148 -5.85 9.54 13.86
CA HIS A 148 -5.57 10.94 13.57
C HIS A 148 -6.80 11.84 13.77
N LYS A 149 -6.64 12.94 14.52
CA LYS A 149 -7.75 13.87 14.85
C LYS A 149 -8.42 14.48 13.62
N ALA A 150 -7.65 14.78 12.57
CA ALA A 150 -8.20 15.34 11.32
C ALA A 150 -9.11 14.36 10.55
N ILE A 151 -8.95 13.05 10.77
CA ILE A 151 -9.82 12.02 10.21
C ILE A 151 -11.04 11.83 11.09
N ARG A 152 -10.84 11.67 12.42
CA ARG A 152 -11.92 11.42 13.37
C ARG A 152 -12.93 12.56 13.49
N ARG A 153 -12.49 13.82 13.33
CA ARG A 153 -13.36 15.01 13.38
C ARG A 153 -14.08 15.28 12.05
N ASN A 154 -13.69 14.62 10.96
CA ASN A 154 -14.27 14.88 9.64
C ASN A 154 -15.43 13.91 9.37
N PRO A 155 -16.69 14.39 9.33
CA PRO A 155 -17.87 13.51 9.22
C PRO A 155 -17.88 12.68 7.93
N ASP A 156 -17.31 13.19 6.83
CA ASP A 156 -17.34 12.52 5.52
C ASP A 156 -16.56 11.20 5.48
N ILE A 157 -15.48 11.10 6.27
CA ILE A 157 -14.56 9.95 6.27
C ILE A 157 -14.61 9.17 7.58
N GLN A 158 -15.25 9.73 8.62
CA GLN A 158 -15.31 9.13 9.96
C GLN A 158 -15.82 7.70 9.94
N TRP A 159 -16.68 7.34 8.98
CA TRP A 159 -17.17 5.97 8.79
C TRP A 159 -16.02 4.96 8.76
N VAL A 160 -14.89 5.28 8.12
CA VAL A 160 -13.73 4.37 8.01
C VAL A 160 -13.22 3.99 9.38
N THR A 161 -13.28 4.87 10.38
CA THR A 161 -12.70 4.66 11.73
C THR A 161 -13.47 3.69 12.63
N LYS A 162 -14.64 3.21 12.20
CA LYS A 162 -15.41 2.22 12.96
C LYS A 162 -14.70 0.85 12.93
N PRO A 163 -14.71 0.07 14.02
CA PRO A 163 -13.99 -1.20 14.11
C PRO A 163 -14.40 -2.25 13.05
N VAL A 164 -15.63 -2.17 12.53
CA VAL A 164 -16.13 -3.01 11.42
C VAL A 164 -15.29 -2.86 10.15
N HIS A 165 -14.59 -1.74 9.99
CA HIS A 165 -13.75 -1.44 8.83
C HIS A 165 -12.27 -1.75 9.05
N LYS A 166 -11.92 -2.49 10.10
CA LYS A 166 -10.58 -3.03 10.29
C LYS A 166 -10.30 -4.13 9.25
N ASN A 167 -9.10 -4.13 8.68
CA ASN A 167 -8.61 -5.15 7.74
C ASN A 167 -9.56 -5.45 6.56
N ARG A 168 -10.18 -4.40 5.99
CA ARG A 168 -11.14 -4.52 4.87
C ARG A 168 -10.55 -5.16 3.63
N GLU A 169 -9.24 -5.02 3.43
CA GLU A 169 -8.49 -5.66 2.37
C GLU A 169 -8.51 -7.18 2.50
N LEU A 170 -8.29 -7.71 3.70
CA LEU A 170 -8.31 -9.16 3.97
C LEU A 170 -9.71 -9.77 3.90
N GLN A 171 -10.75 -8.97 4.14
CA GLN A 171 -12.15 -9.38 4.01
C GLN A 171 -12.68 -9.21 2.58
N GLY A 172 -11.91 -8.61 1.68
CA GLY A 172 -12.35 -8.31 0.31
C GLY A 172 -13.44 -7.21 0.24
N LEU A 173 -13.56 -6.34 1.24
CA LEU A 173 -14.53 -5.22 1.28
C LEU A 173 -14.05 -3.96 0.56
N THR A 174 -12.89 -4.01 -0.08
CA THR A 174 -12.42 -2.93 -0.96
C THR A 174 -13.01 -3.10 -2.36
N SER A 175 -13.03 -2.05 -3.18
CA SER A 175 -13.60 -2.09 -4.54
C SER A 175 -13.04 -3.20 -5.43
N THR A 176 -11.80 -3.61 -5.21
CA THR A 176 -11.15 -4.70 -5.94
C THR A 176 -11.54 -6.07 -5.38
N GLY A 177 -11.64 -6.20 -4.06
CA GLY A 177 -12.07 -7.45 -3.42
C GLY A 177 -13.53 -7.77 -3.74
N GLN A 178 -14.42 -6.78 -3.72
CA GLN A 178 -15.83 -6.96 -4.09
C GLN A 178 -16.00 -7.42 -5.54
N LYS A 179 -15.11 -7.01 -6.45
CA LYS A 179 -15.09 -7.52 -7.83
C LYS A 179 -14.66 -8.98 -7.89
N SER A 180 -13.72 -9.38 -7.04
CA SER A 180 -13.26 -10.78 -6.94
C SER A 180 -14.36 -11.70 -6.40
N HIS A 181 -15.17 -11.19 -5.46
CA HIS A 181 -16.32 -11.90 -4.91
C HIS A 181 -17.46 -12.11 -5.92
N GLY A 182 -17.40 -11.50 -7.10
CA GLY A 182 -18.40 -11.68 -8.14
C GLY A 182 -19.78 -11.15 -7.77
N LEU A 183 -19.87 -10.13 -6.90
CA LEU A 183 -21.16 -9.58 -6.47
C LEU A 183 -21.81 -8.74 -7.57
N GLY A 184 -23.11 -8.91 -7.78
CA GLY A 184 -23.86 -8.15 -8.77
C GLY A 184 -25.36 -8.41 -8.75
N LYS A 185 -26.08 -7.79 -9.69
CA LYS A 185 -27.55 -7.93 -9.83
C LYS A 185 -27.90 -8.58 -11.17
N GLY A 186 -28.94 -9.43 -11.16
CA GLY A 186 -29.48 -10.11 -12.33
C GLY A 186 -29.01 -11.55 -12.48
N HIS A 187 -29.56 -12.24 -13.49
CA HIS A 187 -29.37 -13.68 -13.76
C HIS A 187 -27.92 -14.19 -13.74
N LYS A 188 -26.94 -13.36 -14.14
CA LYS A 188 -25.51 -13.73 -14.17
C LYS A 188 -24.90 -13.93 -12.77
N PHE A 189 -25.53 -13.39 -11.72
CA PHE A 189 -25.00 -13.38 -10.36
C PHE A 189 -25.77 -14.30 -9.40
N HIS A 190 -26.40 -15.35 -9.94
CA HIS A 190 -27.20 -16.29 -9.15
C HIS A 190 -26.36 -17.06 -8.12
N HIS A 191 -25.07 -17.30 -8.38
CA HIS A 191 -24.16 -17.95 -7.45
C HIS A 191 -23.85 -17.14 -6.18
N THR A 192 -24.19 -15.86 -6.14
CA THR A 192 -23.95 -14.96 -5.00
C THR A 192 -25.24 -14.40 -4.41
N ILE A 193 -26.39 -15.02 -4.71
CA ILE A 193 -27.66 -14.67 -4.06
C ILE A 193 -27.50 -14.89 -2.55
N GLY A 194 -27.97 -13.94 -1.73
CA GLY A 194 -27.75 -13.98 -0.27
C GLY A 194 -26.45 -13.31 0.20
N GLY A 195 -25.60 -12.84 -0.73
CA GLY A 195 -24.48 -11.92 -0.43
C GLY A 195 -23.08 -12.52 -0.60
N SER A 196 -22.93 -13.85 -0.61
CA SER A 196 -21.67 -14.52 -0.96
C SER A 196 -21.92 -15.92 -1.50
N HIS A 197 -20.90 -16.56 -2.08
CA HIS A 197 -20.99 -17.93 -2.61
C HIS A 197 -21.31 -19.01 -1.57
N CYS A 198 -21.05 -18.75 -0.29
CA CYS A 198 -21.23 -19.72 0.80
C CYS A 198 -22.41 -19.37 1.73
N ALA A 199 -23.21 -18.37 1.38
CA ALA A 199 -24.29 -17.87 2.25
C ALA A 199 -25.58 -18.68 2.18
N VAL A 200 -25.76 -19.50 1.14
CA VAL A 200 -26.96 -20.32 0.88
C VAL A 200 -26.56 -21.78 0.79
#